data_AF-A0A535INS7-F1
#
_entry.id   AF-A0A535INS7-F1
#
_cell.length_a   1.000
_cell.length_b   1.000
_cell.length_c   1.000
_cell.angle_alpha   90.00
_cell.angle_beta   90.00
_cell.angle_gamma   90.00
#
_symmetry.space_group_name_H-M   'P 1'
#
loop_
_entity.id
_entity.type
_entity.pdbx_description
1 polymer ?
#
loop_
_entity_poly.entity_id
_entity_poly.type
_entity_poly.pdbx_seq_one_letter_code
_entity_poly.pdbx_strand_id
1 'polypeptide(L)'
;MTAASPALEPVAARAVEPPLPRPRRRAGPVEWILVHLTFLVIGVFFVVPFLWLLSAAFDEKATAYLQFPVAPTIMNFVKIFTEHNFARVL
;
A
#
# COMPACT_ATOMS: atom_id res chain seq x y z
N MET A 1 7.52 -36.39 67.74
CA MET A 1 7.82 -34.95 67.61
C MET A 1 9.27 -34.89 67.16
N THR A 2 9.65 -34.55 65.93
CA THR A 2 9.20 -33.47 65.05
C THR A 2 9.56 -33.87 63.62
N ALA A 3 8.60 -33.94 62.70
CA ALA A 3 8.88 -34.18 61.29
C ALA A 3 9.50 -32.90 60.70
N ALA A 4 10.65 -33.04 60.02
CA ALA A 4 11.26 -31.93 59.29
C ALA A 4 10.34 -31.56 58.11
N SER A 5 9.82 -30.32 58.13
CA SER A 5 9.13 -29.74 56.97
C SER A 5 10.08 -29.69 55.78
N PRO A 6 9.77 -30.35 54.64
CA PRO A 6 10.52 -30.09 53.43
C PRO A 6 10.25 -28.65 53.00
N ALA A 7 11.33 -27.90 52.81
CA ALA A 7 11.35 -26.51 52.38
C ALA A 7 10.35 -26.27 51.25
N LEU A 8 9.37 -25.41 51.51
CA LEU A 8 8.22 -25.24 50.64
C LEU A 8 8.47 -24.35 49.41
N GLU A 9 9.66 -23.79 49.13
CA GLU A 9 9.83 -22.99 47.89
C GLU A 9 11.22 -23.09 47.25
N PRO A 10 11.26 -23.37 45.93
CA PRO A 10 11.48 -22.27 44.99
C PRO A 10 10.67 -22.43 43.68
N VAL A 11 9.44 -22.93 43.74
CA VAL A 11 8.61 -23.06 42.52
C VAL A 11 8.12 -21.69 42.05
N ALA A 12 7.82 -20.76 42.98
CA ALA A 12 7.40 -19.40 42.67
C ALA A 12 8.48 -18.57 41.94
N ALA A 13 9.76 -18.86 42.17
CA ALA A 13 10.88 -18.14 41.56
C ALA A 13 11.16 -18.54 40.09
N ARG A 14 10.57 -19.65 39.60
CA ARG A 14 10.81 -20.15 38.23
C ARG A 14 9.85 -19.61 37.17
N ALA A 15 8.90 -18.76 37.56
CA ALA A 15 7.70 -18.53 36.76
C ALA A 15 7.54 -17.10 36.22
N VAL A 16 8.59 -16.37 35.85
CA VAL A 16 8.44 -15.19 34.96
C VAL A 16 9.70 -14.93 34.13
N GLU A 17 10.24 -15.94 33.44
CA GLU A 17 11.15 -15.63 32.33
C GLU A 17 10.30 -15.26 31.10
N PRO A 18 10.44 -14.05 30.53
CA PRO A 18 9.71 -13.69 29.34
C PRO A 18 10.06 -14.69 28.22
N PRO A 19 9.07 -15.18 27.45
CA PRO A 19 9.33 -16.14 26.39
C PRO A 19 10.41 -15.61 25.46
N LEU A 20 11.44 -16.43 25.20
CA LEU A 20 12.50 -16.07 24.26
C LEU A 20 11.87 -15.70 22.89
N PRO A 21 12.31 -14.60 22.25
CA PRO A 21 11.80 -14.22 20.95
C PRO A 21 12.03 -15.36 19.95
N ARG A 22 10.93 -15.89 19.40
CA ARG A 22 11.00 -16.95 18.38
C ARG A 22 11.76 -16.40 17.16
N PRO A 23 12.68 -17.17 16.56
CA PRO A 23 13.35 -16.74 15.35
C PRO A 23 12.31 -16.50 14.26
N ARG A 24 12.25 -15.28 13.73
CA ARG A 24 11.41 -14.96 12.57
C ARG A 24 11.94 -15.76 11.38
N ARG A 25 11.13 -16.69 10.86
CA ARG A 25 11.42 -17.38 9.61
C ARG A 25 11.59 -16.32 8.53
N ARG A 26 12.80 -16.20 7.97
CA ARG A 26 13.04 -15.31 6.83
C ARG A 26 12.22 -15.80 5.65
N ALA A 27 11.65 -14.86 4.90
CA ALA A 27 10.95 -15.19 3.66
C ALA A 27 11.91 -15.96 2.73
N GLY A 28 11.41 -17.03 2.13
CA GLY A 28 12.15 -17.74 1.10
C GLY A 28 12.34 -16.85 -0.14
N PRO A 29 13.31 -17.14 -1.01
CA PRO A 29 13.55 -16.34 -2.23
C PRO A 29 12.29 -16.27 -3.13
N VAL A 30 11.51 -17.34 -3.21
CA VAL A 30 10.25 -17.38 -3.96
C VAL A 30 9.18 -16.46 -3.36
N GLU A 31 9.04 -16.49 -2.02
CA GLU A 31 8.11 -15.63 -1.30
C GLU A 31 8.48 -14.15 -1.47
N TRP A 32 9.77 -13.83 -1.41
CA TRP A 32 10.28 -12.49 -1.68
C TRP A 32 9.91 -12.02 -3.09
N ILE A 33 10.13 -12.84 -4.13
CA ILE A 33 9.77 -12.51 -5.52
C ILE A 33 8.27 -12.27 -5.66
N LEU A 34 7.44 -13.17 -5.10
CA LEU A 34 5.99 -13.07 -5.16
C LEU A 34 5.48 -11.78 -4.52
N VAL A 35 6.05 -11.40 -3.37
CA VAL A 35 5.69 -10.15 -2.68
C VAL A 35 6.02 -8.95 -3.56
N HIS A 36 7.22 -8.88 -4.14
CA HIS A 36 7.62 -7.75 -4.99
C HIS A 36 6.79 -7.68 -6.27
N LEU A 37 6.49 -8.83 -6.89
CA LEU A 37 5.62 -8.89 -8.06
C LEU A 37 4.21 -8.41 -7.72
N THR A 38 3.68 -8.80 -6.55
CA THR A 38 2.36 -8.35 -6.07
C THR A 38 2.35 -6.83 -5.88
N PHE A 39 3.37 -6.27 -5.22
CA PHE A 39 3.48 -4.82 -5.07
C PHE A 39 3.64 -4.10 -6.40
N LEU A 40 4.38 -4.67 -7.36
CA LEU A 40 4.52 -4.11 -8.69
C LEU A 40 3.16 -4.06 -9.40
N VAL A 41 2.39 -5.15 -9.37
CA VAL A 41 1.05 -5.21 -9.97
C VAL A 41 0.14 -4.17 -9.32
N ILE A 42 0.10 -4.13 -7.99
CA ILE A 42 -0.68 -3.12 -7.26
C ILE A 42 -0.25 -1.71 -7.70
N GLY A 43 1.05 -1.43 -7.72
CA GLY A 43 1.58 -0.14 -8.16
C GLY A 43 1.13 0.24 -9.56
N VAL A 44 1.17 -0.69 -10.51
CA VAL A 44 0.69 -0.46 -11.88
C VAL A 44 -0.80 -0.14 -11.90
N PHE A 45 -1.63 -0.88 -11.14
CA PHE A 45 -3.07 -0.61 -11.03
C PHE A 45 -3.37 0.78 -10.48
N PHE A 46 -2.53 1.30 -9.58
CA PHE A 46 -2.66 2.67 -9.09
C PHE A 46 -2.16 3.70 -10.11
N VAL A 47 -1.06 3.44 -10.82
CA VAL A 47 -0.43 4.40 -11.76
C VAL A 47 -1.25 4.57 -13.05
N VAL A 48 -1.85 3.51 -13.57
CA VAL A 48 -2.58 3.53 -14.85
C VAL A 48 -3.72 4.57 -14.88
N PRO A 49 -4.60 4.69 -13.86
CA PRO A 49 -5.60 5.75 -13.80
C PRO A 49 -5.03 7.17 -13.85
N PHE A 50 -3.87 7.42 -13.24
CA PHE A 50 -3.22 8.73 -13.31
C PHE A 50 -2.64 9.01 -14.70
N LEU A 51 -2.02 8.01 -15.33
CA LEU A 51 -1.56 8.13 -16.72
C LEU A 51 -2.73 8.40 -17.67
N TRP A 52 -3.86 7.74 -17.45
CA TRP A 52 -5.10 7.98 -18.19
C TRP A 52 -5.56 9.42 -18.02
N LEU A 53 -5.70 9.88 -16.78
CA LEU A 53 -6.17 11.23 -16.49
C LEU A 53 -5.24 12.30 -17.07
N LEU A 54 -3.93 12.13 -16.92
CA LEU A 54 -2.93 13.05 -17.44
C LEU A 54 -2.98 13.11 -18.97
N SER A 55 -3.07 11.96 -19.63
CA SER A 55 -3.15 11.89 -21.10
C SER A 55 -4.46 12.50 -21.62
N ALA A 56 -5.58 12.18 -20.97
CA ALA A 56 -6.90 12.68 -21.31
C ALA A 56 -7.01 14.21 -21.14
N ALA A 57 -6.28 14.80 -20.18
CA ALA A 57 -6.25 16.25 -20.01
C ALA A 57 -5.69 16.97 -21.26
N PHE A 58 -4.82 16.30 -22.02
CA PHE A 58 -4.22 16.84 -23.23
C PHE A 58 -4.82 16.31 -24.54
N ASP A 59 -5.87 15.48 -24.48
CA ASP A 59 -6.55 14.94 -25.66
C ASP A 59 -8.00 15.41 -25.70
N GLU A 60 -8.35 16.27 -26.66
CA GLU A 60 -9.72 16.76 -26.82
C GLU A 60 -10.73 15.63 -27.13
N LYS A 61 -10.26 14.49 -27.65
CA LYS A 61 -11.08 13.32 -27.98
C LYS A 61 -10.85 12.16 -27.02
N ALA A 62 -10.38 12.43 -25.81
CA ALA A 62 -10.16 11.42 -24.79
C ALA A 62 -11.39 10.50 -24.61
N THR A 63 -11.15 9.20 -24.60
CA THR A 63 -12.16 8.17 -24.34
C THR A 63 -11.90 7.50 -23.00
N ALA A 64 -12.79 6.60 -22.56
CA ALA A 64 -12.61 5.83 -21.32
C ALA A 64 -11.38 4.88 -21.36
N TYR A 65 -10.71 4.73 -22.49
CA TYR A 65 -9.51 3.91 -22.65
C TYR A 65 -8.24 4.75 -22.58
N LEU A 66 -7.15 4.16 -22.07
CA LEU A 66 -5.83 4.78 -22.05
C LEU A 66 -5.30 4.92 -23.47
N GLN A 67 -5.16 6.17 -23.91
CA GLN A 67 -4.58 6.55 -25.19
C GLN A 67 -3.59 7.68 -24.94
N PHE A 68 -2.43 7.59 -25.57
CA PHE A 68 -1.48 8.70 -25.57
C PHE A 68 -1.89 9.70 -26.65
N PRO A 69 -1.94 11.02 -26.36
CA PRO A 69 -2.38 12.02 -27.30
C PRO A 69 -1.43 12.10 -28.50
N VAL A 70 -1.96 11.90 -29.71
CA VAL A 70 -1.19 12.09 -30.96
C VAL A 70 -1.01 13.58 -31.26
N ALA A 71 -1.98 14.41 -30.89
CA ALA A 71 -1.97 15.86 -31.04
C ALA A 71 -2.35 16.52 -29.70
N PRO A 72 -1.39 16.76 -28.79
CA PRO A 72 -1.69 17.31 -27.48
C PRO A 72 -2.25 18.73 -27.57
N THR A 73 -3.28 19.01 -26.78
CA THR A 73 -4.02 20.28 -26.75
C THR A 73 -4.44 20.65 -25.33
N ILE A 74 -4.63 21.94 -25.04
CA ILE A 74 -5.11 22.43 -23.73
C ILE A 74 -6.62 22.71 -23.71
N MET A 75 -7.34 22.35 -24.78
CA MET A 75 -8.74 22.73 -24.94
C MET A 75 -9.64 22.18 -23.84
N ASN A 76 -9.34 21.02 -23.26
CA ASN A 76 -10.12 20.50 -22.13
C ASN A 76 -10.01 21.41 -20.90
N PHE A 77 -8.85 22.03 -20.64
CA PHE A 77 -8.72 23.02 -19.58
C PHE A 77 -9.55 24.27 -19.87
N VAL A 78 -9.48 24.78 -21.11
CA VAL A 78 -10.25 25.96 -21.52
C VAL A 78 -11.75 25.71 -21.33
N LYS A 79 -12.26 24.57 -21.82
CA LYS A 79 -13.67 24.15 -21.67
C LYS A 79 -14.13 24.16 -20.22
N ILE A 80 -13.30 23.68 -19.28
CA ILE A 80 -13.61 23.70 -17.84
C ILE A 80 -13.87 25.12 -17.33
N PHE A 81 -13.05 26.09 -17.72
CA PHE A 81 -13.22 27.47 -17.26
C PHE A 81 -14.33 28.22 -18.00
N THR A 82 -14.53 27.96 -19.30
CA THR A 82 -15.50 28.68 -20.12
C THR A 82 -16.91 28.11 -20.03
N GLU A 83 -17.06 26.78 -20.02
CA GLU A 83 -18.36 26.11 -20.09
C GLU A 83 -18.89 25.73 -18.70
N HIS A 84 -18.00 25.36 -17.79
CA HIS A 84 -18.39 24.86 -16.47
C HIS A 84 -18.29 25.91 -15.35
N ASN A 85 -17.97 27.18 -15.66
CA ASN A 85 -17.91 28.29 -14.71
C ASN A 85 -17.12 27.95 -13.41
N PHE A 86 -16.06 27.16 -13.52
CA PHE A 86 -15.28 26.71 -12.35
C PHE A 86 -14.74 27.86 -11.49
N ALA A 87 -14.53 29.04 -12.09
CA ALA A 87 -14.09 30.25 -11.38
C ALA A 87 -15.09 30.77 -10.34
N ARG A 88 -16.35 30.35 -10.35
CA ARG A 88 -17.36 30.75 -9.35
C ARG A 88 -17.38 29.84 -8.10
N VAL A 89 -16.72 28.68 -8.17
CA VAL A 89 -16.80 27.63 -7.14
C VAL A 89 -15.51 27.56 -6.29
N LEU A 90 -14.45 28.29 -6.67
CA LEU A 90 -13.29 28.58 -5.81
C LEU A 90 -13.51 29.87 -5.02
#